data_AF-A0A0F0HXP7-F1
#
_entry.id   AF-A0A0F0HXP7-F1
#
_cell.length_a   1.000
_cell.length_b   1.000
_cell.length_c   1.000
_cell.angle_alpha   90.00
_cell.angle_beta   90.00
_cell.angle_gamma   90.00
#
_symmetry.space_group_name_H-M   'P 1'
#
loop_
_entity.id
_entity.type
_entity.pdbx_description
1 polymer ?
#
loop_
_entity_poly.entity_id
_entity_poly.type
_entity_poly.pdbx_seq_one_letter_code
_entity_poly.pdbx_strand_id
1 'polypeptide(L)'
;MNPTCLLAQHEKGLFDESRSILNGLKGGRRHAEFNSLIPPRCSALVEVIGHRRAYEAAAKAGVDSDLLALYEIHAVLLDLSWYVQHTDLTREYLFQEARLLDTLLPRLDTLLDATGVGLYCTAPILLQASWDAFVDSSKE
;
A
#
# COMPACT_ATOMS: atom_id res chain seq x y z
N MET A 1 -3.21 18.61 -2.86
CA MET A 1 -2.44 17.76 -1.93
C MET A 1 -3.18 17.83 -0.62
N ASN A 2 -3.66 16.71 -0.07
CA ASN A 2 -4.36 16.73 1.21
C ASN A 2 -3.36 16.36 2.33
N PRO A 3 -2.77 17.34 3.03
CA PRO A 3 -1.73 17.08 4.03
C PRO A 3 -2.29 16.35 5.26
N THR A 4 -3.60 16.19 5.38
CA THR A 4 -4.25 15.55 6.52
C THR A 4 -4.66 14.10 6.24
N CYS A 5 -4.41 13.52 5.06
CA CYS A 5 -4.68 12.09 4.86
C CYS A 5 -3.70 11.24 5.69
N LEU A 6 -4.12 10.02 6.05
CA LEU A 6 -3.37 9.15 6.97
C LEU A 6 -1.96 8.86 6.43
N LEU A 7 -1.85 8.56 5.13
CA LEU A 7 -0.57 8.26 4.49
C LEU A 7 0.39 9.47 4.47
N ALA A 8 -0.13 10.70 4.41
CA ALA A 8 0.69 11.91 4.53
C ALA A 8 1.17 12.18 5.94
N GLN A 9 0.35 11.86 6.95
CA GLN A 9 0.76 11.94 8.34
C GLN A 9 1.85 10.90 8.64
N HIS A 10 1.73 9.68 8.11
CA HIS A 10 2.70 8.60 8.27
C HIS A 10 4.04 8.91 7.60
N GLU A 11 4.02 9.35 6.34
CA GLU A 11 5.25 9.79 5.66
C GLU A 11 5.95 10.87 6.50
N LYS A 12 5.24 11.94 6.85
CA LYS A 12 5.82 13.02 7.66
C LYS A 12 6.38 12.51 8.99
N GLY A 13 5.63 11.67 9.68
CA GLY A 13 6.00 11.10 10.98
C GLY A 13 7.31 10.32 10.95
N LEU A 14 7.45 9.36 10.03
CA LEU A 14 8.68 8.57 9.92
C LEU A 14 9.90 9.42 9.55
N PHE A 15 9.70 10.46 8.72
CA PHE A 15 10.76 11.41 8.41
C PHE A 15 11.15 12.26 9.62
N ASP A 16 10.19 12.70 10.43
CA ASP A 16 10.43 13.49 11.64
C ASP A 16 11.14 12.64 12.72
N GLU A 17 10.74 11.39 12.91
CA GLU A 17 11.43 10.42 13.79
C GLU A 17 12.88 10.19 13.36
N SER A 18 13.10 9.93 12.05
CA SER A 18 14.44 9.70 11.51
C SER A 18 15.33 10.93 11.65
N ARG A 19 14.76 12.14 11.47
CA ARG A 19 15.46 13.41 11.66
C ARG A 19 15.79 13.64 13.14
N SER A 20 14.88 13.30 14.05
CA SER A 20 15.10 13.39 15.49
C SER A 20 16.27 12.51 15.93
N ILE A 21 16.31 11.25 15.47
CA ILE A 21 17.42 10.33 15.70
C ILE A 21 18.72 10.93 15.18
N LEU A 22 18.74 11.38 13.92
CA LEU A 22 19.93 11.95 13.29
C LEU A 22 20.47 13.17 14.07
N ASN A 23 19.59 14.04 14.56
CA ASN A 23 19.97 15.21 15.35
C ASN A 23 20.51 14.84 16.74
N GLY A 24 20.10 13.70 17.29
CA GLY A 24 20.59 13.16 18.57
C GLY A 24 21.99 12.52 18.48
N LEU A 25 22.46 12.18 17.28
CA LEU A 25 23.75 11.51 17.08
C LEU A 25 24.92 12.49 17.22
N LYS A 26 25.67 12.37 18.32
CA LYS A 26 26.85 13.22 18.60
C LYS A 26 28.00 13.05 17.60
N GLY A 27 28.10 11.88 16.96
CA GLY A 27 29.20 11.52 16.04
C GLY A 27 28.91 11.74 14.55
N GLY A 28 27.73 12.24 14.19
CA GLY A 28 27.31 12.43 12.79
C GLY A 28 27.30 11.14 11.95
N ARG A 29 27.40 11.29 10.62
CA ARG A 29 27.19 10.20 9.62
C ARG A 29 28.26 9.10 9.60
N ARG A 30 29.38 9.28 10.31
CA ARG A 30 30.52 8.33 10.31
C ARG A 30 30.56 7.45 11.57
N HIS A 31 29.56 7.59 12.44
CA HIS A 31 29.50 6.86 13.69
C HIS A 31 28.76 5.53 13.54
N ALA A 32 29.14 4.52 14.34
CA ALA A 32 28.52 3.20 14.31
C ALA A 32 27.00 3.27 14.57
N GLU A 33 26.57 4.18 15.44
CA GLU A 33 25.15 4.44 15.73
C GLU A 33 24.36 4.94 14.53
N PHE A 34 24.99 5.70 13.61
CA PHE A 34 24.33 6.10 12.38
C PHE A 34 24.02 4.86 11.54
N ASN A 35 25.00 3.97 11.37
CA ASN A 35 24.85 2.75 10.56
C ASN A 35 23.86 1.74 11.16
N SER A 36 23.71 1.71 12.49
CA SER A 36 22.76 0.82 13.15
C SER A 36 21.34 1.38 13.19
N LEU A 37 21.16 2.70 13.17
CA LEU A 37 19.84 3.32 13.32
C LEU A 37 19.25 3.84 12.01
N ILE A 38 20.01 4.46 11.12
CA ILE A 38 19.45 5.11 9.94
C ILE A 38 19.22 4.13 8.76
N PRO A 39 20.23 3.37 8.29
CA PRO A 39 20.06 2.48 7.13
C PRO A 39 18.89 1.49 7.24
N PRO A 40 18.61 0.84 8.40
CA PRO A 40 17.47 -0.06 8.51
C PRO A 40 16.10 0.61 8.28
N ARG A 41 16.01 1.93 8.47
CA ARG A 41 14.77 2.71 8.30
C ARG A 41 14.56 3.20 6.87
N CYS A 42 15.60 3.18 6.02
CA CYS A 42 15.53 3.72 4.67
C CYS A 42 14.48 3.02 3.79
N SER A 43 14.27 1.70 3.92
CA SER A 43 13.24 0.99 3.15
C SER A 43 11.85 1.52 3.50
N ALA A 44 11.52 1.58 4.79
CA ALA A 44 10.25 2.10 5.27
C ALA A 44 10.03 3.56 4.82
N LEU A 45 11.07 4.40 4.85
CA LEU A 45 10.97 5.79 4.36
C LEU A 45 10.63 5.86 2.86
N VAL A 46 11.19 4.98 2.03
CA VAL A 46 10.86 4.93 0.60
C VAL A 46 9.45 4.39 0.38
N GLU A 47 9.06 3.36 1.13
CA GLU A 47 7.74 2.74 1.05
C GLU A 47 6.62 3.73 1.41
N VAL A 48 6.74 4.51 2.48
CA VAL A 48 5.70 5.50 2.87
C VAL A 48 5.54 6.62 1.85
N ILE A 49 6.64 7.04 1.20
CA ILE A 49 6.56 7.96 0.05
C ILE A 49 5.75 7.30 -1.06
N GLY A 50 6.08 6.06 -1.39
CA GLY A 50 5.41 5.26 -2.42
C GLY A 50 3.91 5.12 -2.16
N HIS A 51 3.52 4.71 -0.96
CA HIS A 51 2.12 4.54 -0.57
C HIS A 51 1.31 5.83 -0.73
N ARG A 52 1.80 6.94 -0.18
CA ARG A 52 1.09 8.22 -0.36
C ARG A 52 1.01 8.62 -1.82
N ARG A 53 2.11 8.50 -2.58
CA ARG A 53 2.15 8.93 -3.99
C ARG A 53 1.23 8.08 -4.86
N ALA A 54 1.19 6.77 -4.64
CA ALA A 54 0.29 5.85 -5.32
C ALA A 54 -1.17 6.19 -5.04
N TYR A 55 -1.53 6.38 -3.77
CA TYR A 55 -2.88 6.78 -3.38
C TYR A 55 -3.30 8.12 -4.01
N GLU A 56 -2.44 9.14 -3.95
CA GLU A 56 -2.72 10.46 -4.55
C GLU A 56 -2.87 10.39 -6.07
N ALA A 57 -2.01 9.62 -6.74
CA ALA A 57 -2.06 9.44 -8.19
C ALA A 57 -3.35 8.71 -8.61
N ALA A 58 -3.71 7.65 -7.88
CA ALA A 58 -4.94 6.89 -8.12
C ALA A 58 -6.20 7.75 -7.87
N ALA A 59 -6.23 8.51 -6.78
CA ALA A 59 -7.31 9.47 -6.51
C ALA A 59 -7.44 10.53 -7.61
N LYS A 60 -6.32 11.08 -8.08
CA LYS A 60 -6.31 12.05 -9.19
C LYS A 60 -6.75 11.42 -10.52
N ALA A 61 -6.46 10.15 -10.74
CA ALA A 61 -6.87 9.41 -11.93
C ALA A 61 -8.35 8.98 -11.91
N GLY A 62 -9.07 9.23 -10.79
CA GLY A 62 -10.47 8.86 -10.66
C GLY A 62 -10.68 7.36 -10.41
N VAL A 63 -9.71 6.68 -9.80
CA VAL A 63 -9.89 5.31 -9.31
C VAL A 63 -11.06 5.29 -8.30
N ASP A 64 -11.83 4.21 -8.33
CA ASP A 64 -12.99 4.01 -7.45
C ASP A 64 -12.66 4.27 -5.97
N SER A 65 -13.54 5.01 -5.29
CA SER A 65 -13.30 5.44 -3.91
C SER A 65 -13.23 4.28 -2.92
N ASP A 66 -13.96 3.19 -3.15
CA ASP A 66 -13.94 2.02 -2.27
C ASP A 66 -12.61 1.25 -2.45
N LEU A 67 -12.07 1.19 -3.67
CA LEU A 67 -10.73 0.66 -3.93
C LEU A 67 -9.63 1.51 -3.25
N LEU A 68 -9.76 2.83 -3.30
CA LEU A 68 -8.84 3.74 -2.61
C LEU A 68 -8.90 3.55 -1.09
N ALA A 69 -10.09 3.42 -0.53
CA ALA A 69 -10.28 3.16 0.90
C ALA A 69 -9.69 1.81 1.31
N LEU A 70 -9.90 0.76 0.51
CA LEU A 70 -9.31 -0.56 0.74
C LEU A 70 -7.77 -0.51 0.69
N TYR A 71 -7.20 0.24 -0.26
CA TYR A 71 -5.77 0.47 -0.35
C TYR A 71 -5.21 1.21 0.87
N GLU A 72 -5.89 2.27 1.34
CA GLU A 72 -5.48 3.01 2.54
C GLU A 72 -5.47 2.13 3.78
N ILE A 73 -6.51 1.29 3.97
CA ILE A 73 -6.55 0.31 5.08
C ILE A 73 -5.37 -0.67 4.98
N HIS A 74 -5.06 -1.17 3.79
CA HIS A 74 -3.92 -2.05 3.60
C HIS A 74 -2.59 -1.36 3.93
N ALA A 75 -2.39 -0.12 3.48
CA ALA A 75 -1.20 0.66 3.81
C ALA A 75 -1.10 0.95 5.32
N VAL A 76 -2.22 1.17 6.01
CA VAL A 76 -2.28 1.29 7.48
C VAL A 76 -1.88 -0.01 8.16
N LEU A 77 -2.31 -1.17 7.64
CA LEU A 77 -1.96 -2.49 8.20
C LEU A 77 -0.44 -2.76 8.22
N LEU A 78 0.30 -2.25 7.23
CA LEU A 78 1.75 -2.45 7.12
C LEU A 78 2.54 -1.82 8.29
N ASP A 79 1.98 -0.79 8.94
CA ASP A 79 2.60 -0.14 10.11
C ASP A 79 1.54 0.29 11.15
N LEU A 80 0.64 -0.63 11.49
CA LEU A 80 -0.48 -0.36 12.39
C LEU A 80 -0.03 0.24 13.74
N SER A 81 1.12 -0.19 14.25
CA SER A 81 1.69 0.33 15.49
C SER A 81 1.95 1.83 15.42
N TRP A 82 2.48 2.32 14.30
CA TRP A 82 2.75 3.74 14.13
C TRP A 82 1.44 4.54 14.12
N TYR A 83 0.44 4.07 13.37
CA TYR A 83 -0.86 4.74 13.29
C TYR A 83 -1.58 4.79 14.63
N VAL A 84 -1.63 3.68 15.37
CA VAL A 84 -2.26 3.64 16.71
C VAL A 84 -1.53 4.55 17.70
N GLN A 85 -0.21 4.70 17.56
CA GLN A 85 0.58 5.54 18.46
C GLN A 85 0.46 7.05 18.15
N HIS A 86 0.31 7.42 16.88
CA HIS A 86 0.45 8.81 16.42
C HIS A 86 -0.84 9.44 15.86
N THR A 87 -1.94 8.69 15.84
CA THR A 87 -3.26 9.15 15.36
C THR A 87 -4.36 8.72 16.33
N ASP A 88 -5.59 9.15 16.08
CA ASP A 88 -6.77 8.71 16.85
C ASP A 88 -7.30 7.34 16.40
N LEU A 89 -6.59 6.64 15.51
CA LEU A 89 -7.01 5.33 15.00
C LEU A 89 -6.86 4.25 16.08
N THR A 90 -7.90 3.43 16.18
CA THR A 90 -7.87 2.17 16.93
C THR A 90 -7.81 1.00 15.96
N ARG A 91 -7.56 -0.21 16.49
CA ARG A 91 -7.60 -1.44 15.67
C ARG A 91 -8.96 -1.67 14.99
N GLU A 92 -10.03 -1.06 15.50
CA GLU A 92 -11.38 -1.17 14.93
C GLU A 92 -11.50 -0.51 13.55
N TYR A 93 -10.60 0.43 13.22
CA TYR A 93 -10.53 1.02 11.88
C TYR A 93 -10.40 -0.05 10.78
N LEU A 94 -9.70 -1.14 11.09
CA LEU A 94 -9.47 -2.26 10.17
C LEU A 94 -10.75 -3.05 9.86
N PHE A 95 -11.76 -3.00 10.73
CA PHE A 95 -13.02 -3.74 10.51
C PHE A 95 -13.83 -3.18 9.34
N GLN A 96 -13.50 -1.98 8.86
CA GLN A 96 -14.09 -1.43 7.64
C GLN A 96 -13.66 -2.22 6.39
N GLU A 97 -12.54 -2.95 6.43
CA GLU A 97 -12.05 -3.77 5.30
C GLU A 97 -13.13 -4.77 4.83
N ALA A 98 -13.70 -5.53 5.77
CA ALA A 98 -14.72 -6.52 5.45
C ALA A 98 -15.94 -5.90 4.75
N ARG A 99 -16.39 -4.73 5.23
CA ARG A 99 -17.54 -4.01 4.63
C ARG A 99 -17.24 -3.49 3.23
N LEU A 100 -16.00 -3.04 3.00
CA LEU A 100 -15.55 -2.61 1.68
C LEU A 100 -15.47 -3.81 0.73
N LEU A 101 -14.96 -4.95 1.19
CA LEU A 101 -14.93 -6.18 0.40
C LEU A 101 -16.33 -6.66 0.01
N ASP A 102 -17.29 -6.64 0.94
CA ASP A 102 -18.70 -6.96 0.65
C ASP A 102 -19.29 -6.06 -0.46
N THR A 103 -18.81 -4.82 -0.56
CA THR A 103 -19.23 -3.84 -1.59
C THR A 103 -18.48 -4.02 -2.91
N LEU A 104 -17.18 -4.32 -2.85
CA LEU A 104 -16.28 -4.39 -4.00
C LEU A 104 -16.36 -5.72 -4.75
N LEU A 105 -16.46 -6.85 -4.04
CA LEU A 105 -16.44 -8.18 -4.65
C LEU A 105 -17.53 -8.36 -5.72
N PRO A 106 -18.79 -7.94 -5.52
CA PRO A 106 -19.81 -8.03 -6.56
C PRO A 106 -19.53 -7.19 -7.81
N ARG A 107 -18.64 -6.20 -7.71
CA ARG A 107 -18.28 -5.25 -8.78
C ARG A 107 -16.90 -5.54 -9.37
N LEU A 108 -16.20 -6.56 -8.87
CA LEU A 108 -14.79 -6.80 -9.19
C LEU A 108 -14.55 -6.95 -10.69
N ASP A 109 -15.36 -7.76 -11.37
CA ASP A 109 -15.23 -7.98 -12.81
C ASP A 109 -15.38 -6.67 -13.59
N THR A 110 -16.39 -5.85 -13.25
CA THR A 110 -16.60 -4.53 -13.88
C THR A 110 -15.43 -3.58 -13.62
N LEU A 111 -14.87 -3.58 -12.42
CA LEU A 111 -13.71 -2.77 -12.06
C LEU A 111 -12.45 -3.21 -12.81
N LEU A 112 -12.25 -4.52 -13.00
CA LEU A 112 -11.15 -5.08 -13.77
C LEU A 112 -11.30 -4.78 -15.27
N ASP A 113 -12.50 -4.96 -15.83
CA ASP A 113 -12.79 -4.66 -17.23
C ASP A 113 -12.52 -3.18 -17.56
N ALA A 114 -12.86 -2.27 -16.63
CA ALA A 114 -12.62 -0.84 -16.79
C ALA A 114 -11.13 -0.47 -16.91
N THR A 115 -10.21 -1.34 -16.48
CA THR A 115 -8.76 -1.12 -16.66
C THR A 115 -8.29 -1.34 -18.11
N GLY A 116 -9.08 -2.05 -18.91
CA GLY A 116 -8.71 -2.45 -20.27
C GLY A 116 -7.55 -3.46 -20.34
N VAL A 117 -7.09 -4.00 -19.20
CA VAL A 117 -5.91 -4.89 -19.14
C VAL A 117 -6.17 -6.25 -19.78
N GLY A 118 -7.43 -6.66 -19.93
CA GLY A 118 -7.83 -7.96 -20.47
C GLY A 118 -7.21 -8.29 -21.84
N LEU A 119 -6.95 -7.27 -22.68
CA LEU A 119 -6.31 -7.46 -23.99
C LEU A 119 -4.85 -7.92 -23.91
N TYR A 120 -4.20 -7.70 -22.77
CA TYR A 120 -2.81 -8.06 -22.52
C TYR A 120 -2.67 -9.34 -21.67
N CYS A 121 -3.79 -9.87 -21.20
CA CYS A 121 -3.82 -11.04 -20.35
C CYS A 121 -3.72 -12.33 -21.19
N THR A 122 -2.57 -13.00 -21.15
CA THR A 122 -2.32 -14.26 -21.88
C THR A 122 -2.40 -15.50 -21.00
N ALA A 123 -2.75 -15.35 -19.72
CA ALA A 123 -2.78 -16.46 -18.78
C ALA A 123 -3.93 -17.42 -19.13
N PRO A 124 -3.66 -18.73 -19.32
CA PRO A 124 -4.68 -19.68 -19.77
C PRO A 124 -5.81 -19.88 -18.76
N ILE A 125 -5.54 -19.64 -17.47
CA ILE A 125 -6.53 -19.78 -16.37
C ILE A 125 -7.73 -18.83 -16.49
N LEU A 126 -7.63 -17.77 -17.32
CA LEU A 126 -8.67 -16.76 -17.45
C LEU A 126 -9.88 -17.22 -18.28
N LEU A 127 -9.70 -18.22 -19.14
CA LEU A 127 -10.75 -18.75 -20.00
C LEU A 127 -10.78 -20.27 -19.88
N GLN A 128 -11.96 -20.84 -19.66
CA GLN A 128 -12.11 -22.28 -19.50
C GLN A 128 -11.49 -23.06 -20.68
N ALA A 129 -11.75 -22.62 -21.92
CA ALA A 129 -11.20 -23.26 -23.11
C ALA A 129 -9.66 -23.20 -23.18
N SER A 130 -9.05 -22.08 -22.76
CA SER A 130 -7.60 -21.92 -22.71
C SER A 130 -6.97 -22.75 -21.59
N TRP A 131 -7.68 -22.87 -20.47
CA TRP A 131 -7.29 -23.71 -19.34
C TRP A 131 -7.31 -25.19 -19.70
N ASP A 132 -8.39 -25.67 -20.32
CA ASP A 132 -8.53 -27.06 -20.74
C ASP A 132 -7.41 -27.44 -21.73
N ALA A 133 -7.14 -26.59 -22.73
CA ALA A 133 -6.06 -26.80 -23.68
C ALA A 133 -4.67 -26.85 -23.00
N PHE A 134 -4.44 -25.99 -22.00
CA PHE A 134 -3.20 -25.98 -21.22
C PHE A 134 -3.04 -27.28 -20.39
N VAL A 135 -4.08 -27.71 -19.69
CA VAL A 135 -4.08 -28.94 -18.89
C VAL A 135 -3.85 -30.16 -19.78
N ASP A 136 -4.47 -30.22 -20.95
CA ASP A 136 -4.29 -31.31 -21.89
C ASP A 136 -2.87 -31.36 -22.48
N SER A 137 -2.25 -30.22 -22.76
CA SER A 137 -0.83 -30.16 -23.17
C SER A 137 0.16 -30.58 -22.06
N SER A 138 -0.30 -30.66 -20.81
CA SER A 138 0.55 -31.03 -19.66
C SER A 138 0.51 -32.53 -19.31
N LYS A 139 -0.21 -33.34 -20.10
CA LYS A 139 -0.38 -34.80 -19.90
C LYS A 139 0.58 -35.66 -20.73
N GLU A 140 1.51 -35.04 -21.46
CA GLU A 140 2.66 -35.69 -22.13
C GLU A 140 3.92 -35.67 -21.24
#